data_AF-A0A1F5AXX6-F1
#
_entry.id   AF-A0A1F5AXX6-F1
#
_cell.length_a   1.000
_cell.length_b   1.000
_cell.length_c   1.000
_cell.angle_alpha   90.00
_cell.angle_beta   90.00
_cell.angle_gamma   90.00
#
_symmetry.space_group_name_H-M   'P 1'
#
loop_
_entity.id
_entity.type
_entity.pdbx_description
1 polymer ?
#
loop_
_entity_poly.entity_id
_entity_poly.type
_entity_poly.pdbx_seq_one_letter_code
_entity_poly.pdbx_strand_id
1 'polypeptide(L)' 'MTQVPIPEDKQKDIQEKLQHLVDVAFQSSLTVAIDEARAMNDPYLLDAFHDTLVDKLYKELITRHKLDELK' A
#
# COMPACT_ATOMS: atom_id res chain seq x y z
N MET A 1 5.71 21.17 -3.31
CA MET A 1 5.31 19.76 -3.52
C MET A 1 3.96 19.77 -4.20
N THR A 2 3.96 19.76 -5.53
CA THR A 2 2.74 19.83 -6.35
C THR A 2 2.11 18.44 -6.41
N GLN A 3 1.07 18.20 -5.62
CA GLN A 3 0.18 17.07 -5.87
C GLN A 3 -0.52 17.34 -7.22
N VAL A 4 -0.11 16.60 -8.25
CA VAL A 4 -0.76 16.62 -9.55
C VAL A 4 -2.12 15.93 -9.37
N PRO A 5 -3.25 16.57 -9.69
CA PRO A 5 -4.55 15.91 -9.63
C PRO A 5 -4.56 14.76 -10.65
N ILE A 6 -4.52 13.53 -10.15
CA ILE A 6 -4.64 12.33 -10.97
C ILE A 6 -6.09 12.27 -11.49
N PRO A 7 -6.34 12.16 -12.81
CA PRO A 7 -7.69 12.04 -13.34
C PRO A 7 -8.42 10.81 -12.75
N GLU A 8 -9.71 10.93 -12.46
CA GLU A 8 -10.52 9.92 -11.74
C GLU A 8 -10.41 8.50 -12.33
N ASP A 9 -10.28 8.35 -13.65
CA ASP A 9 -10.06 7.05 -14.30
C ASP A 9 -8.74 6.38 -13.91
N LYS A 10 -7.66 7.16 -13.76
CA LYS A 10 -6.37 6.63 -13.29
C LYS A 10 -6.41 6.30 -11.80
N GLN A 11 -7.23 6.99 -11.01
CA GLN A 11 -7.35 6.72 -9.58
C GLN A 11 -7.94 5.34 -9.31
N LYS A 12 -8.98 4.93 -10.06
CA LYS A 12 -9.54 3.57 -9.95
C LYS A 12 -8.51 2.50 -10.32
N ASP A 13 -7.83 2.69 -11.45
CA ASP A 13 -6.82 1.74 -11.94
C ASP A 13 -5.65 1.59 -10.92
N ILE A 14 -5.25 2.70 -10.30
CA ILE A 14 -4.25 2.71 -9.21
C ILE A 14 -4.79 2.03 -7.95
N GLN A 15 -6.04 2.30 -7.56
CA GLN A 15 -6.63 1.64 -6.40
C GLN A 15 -6.80 0.13 -6.58
N GLU A 16 -7.16 -0.34 -7.78
CA GLU A 16 -7.26 -1.76 -8.07
C GLU A 16 -5.89 -2.44 -8.01
N LYS A 17 -4.85 -1.82 -8.60
CA LYS A 17 -3.46 -2.30 -8.49
C LYS A 17 -2.97 -2.29 -7.05
N LEU A 18 -3.28 -1.24 -6.30
CA LEU A 18 -2.94 -1.13 -4.89
C LEU A 18 -3.58 -2.26 -4.09
N GLN A 19 -4.89 -2.49 -4.30
CA GLN A 19 -5.64 -3.52 -3.60
C GLN A 19 -5.09 -4.92 -3.93
N HIS A 20 -4.70 -5.15 -5.18
CA HIS A 20 -4.04 -6.38 -5.61
C HIS A 20 -2.69 -6.58 -4.92
N LEU A 21 -1.82 -5.58 -4.94
CA LEU A 21 -0.51 -5.63 -4.27
C LEU A 21 -0.64 -5.89 -2.77
N VAL A 22 -1.63 -5.26 -2.13
CA VAL A 22 -1.94 -5.51 -0.71
C VAL A 22 -2.39 -6.95 -0.52
N ASP A 23 -3.31 -7.46 -1.34
CA ASP A 23 -3.77 -8.84 -1.24
C ASP A 23 -2.62 -9.84 -1.43
N VAL A 24 -1.74 -9.64 -2.41
CA VAL A 24 -0.53 -10.46 -2.63
C VAL A 24 0.42 -10.38 -1.43
N ALA A 25 0.59 -9.20 -0.83
CA ALA A 25 1.44 -9.02 0.35
C ALA A 25 0.91 -9.79 1.57
N PHE A 26 -0.42 -9.84 1.74
CA PHE A 26 -1.07 -10.54 2.85
C PHE A 26 -1.29 -12.04 2.60
N GLN A 27 -1.51 -12.47 1.35
CA GLN A 27 -1.78 -13.88 1.01
C GLN A 27 -0.52 -14.67 0.66
N SER A 28 0.39 -14.11 -0.13
CA SER A 28 1.61 -14.78 -0.57
C SER A 28 2.80 -14.37 0.29
N SER A 29 3.32 -13.16 0.06
CA SER A 29 4.49 -12.62 0.74
C SER A 29 4.73 -11.17 0.32
N LEU A 30 5.19 -10.36 1.27
CA LEU A 30 5.56 -8.97 1.01
C LEU A 30 6.61 -8.82 -0.11
N THR A 31 7.55 -9.77 -0.23
CA THR A 31 8.58 -9.74 -1.26
C THR A 31 8.01 -9.82 -2.68
N VAL A 32 6.97 -10.64 -2.90
CA VAL A 32 6.33 -10.80 -4.21
C VAL A 32 5.58 -9.52 -4.59
N ALA A 33 4.83 -8.95 -3.64
CA ALA A 33 4.14 -7.68 -3.85
C ALA A 33 5.12 -6.53 -4.13
N ILE A 34 6.27 -6.48 -3.46
CA ILE A 34 7.30 -5.45 -3.75
C ILE A 34 7.88 -5.63 -5.15
N ASP A 35 8.11 -6.88 -5.59
CA ASP A 35 8.64 -7.15 -6.93
C ASP A 35 7.65 -6.72 -8.02
N GLU A 36 6.36 -7.03 -7.85
CA GLU A 36 5.29 -6.56 -8.73
C GLU A 36 5.15 -5.03 -8.72
N ALA A 37 5.18 -4.40 -7.54
CA ALA A 37 5.11 -2.93 -7.44
C ALA A 37 6.31 -2.27 -8.14
N ARG A 38 7.51 -2.87 -8.04
CA ARG A 38 8.71 -2.42 -8.76
C ARG A 38 8.59 -2.62 -10.27
N ALA A 39 8.00 -3.73 -10.71
CA ALA A 39 7.77 -4.00 -12.14
C ALA A 39 6.78 -2.99 -12.77
N MET A 40 5.82 -2.49 -11.99
CA MET A 40 4.87 -1.45 -12.44
C MET A 40 5.53 -0.08 -12.65
N ASN A 41 6.73 0.15 -12.08
CA ASN A 41 7.54 1.36 -12.23
C ASN A 41 6.76 2.68 -12.00
N ASP A 42 5.74 2.63 -11.13
CA ASP A 42 4.87 3.76 -10.81
C ASP A 42 5.19 4.25 -9.39
N PRO A 43 5.90 5.38 -9.25
CA PRO A 43 6.33 5.88 -7.95
C PRO A 43 5.17 6.29 -7.06
N TYR A 44 4.02 6.67 -7.64
CA TYR A 44 2.83 7.05 -6.87
C TYR A 44 2.15 5.81 -6.29
N LEU A 45 1.98 4.75 -7.09
CA LEU A 45 1.46 3.47 -6.61
C LEU A 45 2.33 2.90 -5.51
N LEU A 46 3.65 2.99 -5.66
CA LEU A 46 4.60 2.53 -4.66
C LEU A 46 4.47 3.31 -3.35
N ASP A 47 4.34 4.64 -3.40
CA ASP A 47 4.15 5.50 -2.23
C ASP A 47 2.83 5.15 -1.49
N ALA A 48 1.72 5.10 -2.23
CA ALA A 48 0.42 4.71 -1.69
C ALA A 48 0.41 3.28 -1.13
N PHE A 49 1.16 2.37 -1.75
CA PHE A 49 1.30 0.98 -1.30
C PHE A 49 2.05 0.91 0.03
N HIS A 50 3.16 1.64 0.16
CA HIS A 50 3.89 1.74 1.42
C HIS A 50 3.02 2.33 2.53
N ASP A 51 2.32 3.44 2.29
CA ASP A 51 1.41 4.05 3.27
C ASP A 51 0.31 3.07 3.72
N THR A 52 -0.33 2.38 2.78
CA THR A 52 -1.41 1.44 3.08
C THR A 52 -0.91 0.21 3.85
N LEU A 53 0.26 -0.32 3.49
CA LEU A 53 0.89 -1.42 4.21
C LEU A 53 1.23 -1.04 5.64
N VAL A 54 1.84 0.14 5.83
CA VAL A 54 2.23 0.63 7.15
C VAL A 54 1.00 0.86 8.01
N ASP A 55 -0.07 1.45 7.48
CA ASP A 55 -1.32 1.68 8.22
C ASP A 55 -1.98 0.36 8.67
N LYS A 56 -2.05 -0.63 7.77
CA LYS A 56 -2.58 -1.98 8.10
C LYS A 56 -1.69 -2.70 9.11
N LEU A 57 -0.37 -2.65 8.94
CA LEU A 57 0.57 -3.27 9.87
C LEU A 57 0.50 -2.62 11.25
N TYR A 58 0.40 -1.29 11.31
CA TYR A 58 0.25 -0.54 12.54
C TYR A 58 -1.03 -0.94 13.28
N LYS A 59 -2.16 -1.02 12.56
CA LYS A 59 -3.43 -1.53 13.11
C LYS A 59 -3.29 -2.95 13.65
N GLU A 60 -2.68 -3.86 12.89
CA GLU A 60 -2.41 -5.22 13.34
C GLU A 60 -1.53 -5.28 14.60
N LEU A 61 -0.51 -4.42 14.70
CA LEU A 61 0.36 -4.34 15.87
C LEU A 61 -0.39 -3.84 17.11
N ILE A 62 -1.29 -2.85 16.97
CA ILE A 62 -2.19 -2.40 18.06
C ILE A 62 -3.16 -3.52 18.45
N THR A 63 -3.82 -4.15 17.48
CA THR A 63 -4.77 -5.25 17.72
C THR A 63 -4.10 -6.41 18.45
N ARG A 64 -2.84 -6.71 18.11
CA ARG A 64 -2.03 -7.75 18.79
C ARG A 64 -1.37 -7.28 20.08
N HIS A 65 -1.68 -6.06 20.57
CA HIS A 65 -1.09 -5.46 21.77
C HIS A 65 0.45 -5.43 21.75
N LYS A 66 1.04 -5.37 20.56
CA LYS A 66 2.50 -5.21 20.36
C LYS A 66 2.93 -3.75 20.40
N LEU A 67 1.98 -2.83 20.33
CA LEU A 67 2.17 -1.38 20.32
C LEU A 67 1.02 -0.73 21.10
N ASP A 68 1.36 0.20 21.99
CA ASP A 68 0.38 1.10 22.60
C ASP A 68 0.03 2.21 21.60
N GLU A 69 -1.25 2.56 21.55
CA GLU A 69 -1.72 3.67 20.71
C GLU A 69 -1.03 4.96 21.18
N LEU A 70 -0.16 5.54 20.34
CA LEU A 70 0.53 6.79 20.65
C LEU A 70 -0.52 7.91 20.79
N LYS A 71 -0.83 8.25 22.05
CA LYS A 71 -1.67 9.40 22.44
C LYS A 71 -0.92 10.73 22.34
#